data_AF-A0A935SNS6-F1
#
_entry.id   AF-A0A935SNS6-F1
#
_cell.length_a   1.000
_cell.length_b   1.000
_cell.length_c   1.000
_cell.angle_alpha   90.00
_cell.angle_beta   90.00
_cell.angle_gamma   90.00
#
_symmetry.space_group_name_H-M   'P 1'
#
loop_
_entity.id
_entity.type
_entity.pdbx_description
1 polymer ?
#
loop_
_entity_poly.entity_id
_entity_poly.type
_entity_poly.pdbx_seq_one_letter_code
_entity_poly.pdbx_strand_id
1 'polypeptide(L)'
;MRPIIFIALLFIVSAIPISAQKTLVIYDPTIELLDELPMLPDAEQAVFEQSVLPKLKAKYQSDGCAVDPELAGEVSGKFTKKGAVQKAAFYQVCQTGNGLGTVAIVIFENDKLVGIWGDQSGWTLQINSIRDLNANGLDEFSLSFGGGMHQGQGGIGVDVMEFSNGKPRSIGWFQAEKIMDTETESAWKVTVRTGKAPVFYRQKFVANRSGKLVRSGANSVFKPRKVESNFEGIK
;
A
#
# COMPACT_ATOMS: atom_id res chain seq x y z
N MET A 1 -3.09 -11.15 -75.15
CA MET A 1 -4.27 -10.74 -74.38
C MET A 1 -4.11 -11.21 -72.94
N ARG A 2 -4.07 -10.23 -72.01
CA ARG A 2 -4.31 -10.22 -70.56
C ARG A 2 -3.68 -11.30 -69.63
N PRO A 3 -2.89 -10.88 -68.61
CA PRO A 3 -2.44 -11.71 -67.49
C PRO A 3 -3.48 -11.70 -66.34
N ILE A 4 -3.62 -12.78 -65.58
CA ILE A 4 -4.34 -12.75 -64.30
C ILE A 4 -3.46 -13.39 -63.21
N ILE A 5 -3.04 -12.48 -62.35
CA ILE A 5 -2.41 -12.59 -61.04
C ILE A 5 -3.29 -13.43 -60.09
N PHE A 6 -2.70 -14.38 -59.36
CA PHE A 6 -3.27 -14.87 -58.10
C PHE A 6 -2.25 -14.72 -56.98
N ILE A 7 -2.42 -13.65 -56.21
CA ILE A 7 -1.71 -13.34 -54.97
C ILE A 7 -2.27 -14.28 -53.89
N ALA A 8 -1.45 -15.19 -53.39
CA ALA A 8 -1.76 -15.97 -52.19
C ALA A 8 -1.57 -15.08 -50.96
N LEU A 9 -2.69 -14.62 -50.38
CA LEU A 9 -2.72 -13.81 -49.17
C LEU A 9 -2.48 -14.71 -47.95
N LEU A 10 -1.28 -14.63 -47.38
CA LEU A 10 -0.89 -15.30 -46.13
C LEU A 10 -1.55 -14.57 -44.94
N PHE A 11 -2.70 -15.05 -44.48
CA PHE A 11 -3.31 -14.63 -43.22
C PHE A 11 -2.53 -15.23 -42.04
N ILE A 12 -1.44 -14.57 -41.61
CA ILE A 12 -0.84 -14.83 -40.31
C ILE A 12 -1.76 -14.20 -39.26
N VAL A 13 -2.68 -14.99 -38.72
CA VAL A 13 -3.47 -14.62 -37.55
C VAL A 13 -2.53 -14.63 -36.36
N SER A 14 -1.94 -13.48 -36.05
CA SER A 14 -1.20 -13.24 -34.82
C SER A 14 -2.16 -13.40 -33.65
N ALA A 15 -2.16 -14.58 -33.02
CA ALA A 15 -2.78 -14.79 -31.73
C ALA A 15 -2.01 -13.97 -30.69
N ILE A 16 -2.37 -12.70 -30.54
CA ILE A 16 -1.89 -11.87 -29.43
C ILE A 16 -2.49 -12.52 -28.17
N PRO A 17 -1.68 -13.05 -27.25
CA PRO A 17 -2.22 -13.54 -25.99
C PRO A 17 -2.82 -12.34 -25.28
N ILE A 18 -4.16 -12.31 -25.21
CA ILE A 18 -4.88 -11.42 -24.31
C ILE A 18 -4.53 -11.92 -22.91
N SER A 19 -3.46 -11.39 -22.34
CA SER A 19 -3.09 -11.66 -20.96
C SER A 19 -4.29 -11.25 -20.10
N ALA A 20 -4.94 -12.25 -19.50
CA ALA A 20 -6.14 -12.03 -18.70
C ALA A 20 -5.77 -11.08 -17.55
N GLN A 21 -6.24 -9.82 -17.65
CA GLN A 21 -5.98 -8.83 -16.61
C GLN A 21 -6.63 -9.30 -15.31
N LYS A 22 -5.80 -9.57 -14.31
CA LYS A 22 -6.25 -10.06 -13.01
C LYS A 22 -6.80 -8.89 -12.20
N THR A 23 -7.95 -9.12 -11.56
CA THR A 23 -8.47 -8.18 -10.55
C THR A 23 -7.90 -8.56 -9.19
N LEU A 24 -7.29 -7.60 -8.51
CA LEU A 24 -6.76 -7.72 -7.15
C LEU A 24 -7.59 -6.87 -6.18
N VAL A 25 -7.67 -7.30 -4.92
CA VAL A 25 -8.23 -6.50 -3.83
C VAL A 25 -7.08 -5.73 -3.19
N ILE A 26 -7.20 -4.40 -3.11
CA ILE A 26 -6.21 -3.54 -2.44
C ILE A 26 -6.59 -3.33 -0.98
N TYR A 27 -7.89 -3.20 -0.73
CA TYR A 27 -8.43 -2.95 0.60
C TYR A 27 -9.87 -3.47 0.66
N ASP A 28 -10.21 -4.16 1.75
CA ASP A 28 -11.54 -4.70 1.99
C ASP A 28 -11.98 -4.45 3.43
N PRO A 29 -12.93 -3.52 3.66
CA PRO A 29 -13.37 -3.20 5.02
C PRO A 29 -14.27 -4.28 5.64
N THR A 30 -14.65 -5.32 4.87
CA THR A 30 -15.49 -6.41 5.39
C THR A 30 -14.69 -7.57 5.98
N ILE A 31 -13.36 -7.49 5.91
CA ILE A 31 -12.47 -8.49 6.50
C ILE A 31 -12.02 -7.94 7.85
N GLU A 32 -12.37 -8.66 8.92
CA GLU A 32 -11.82 -8.36 10.24
C GLU A 32 -10.32 -8.62 10.22
N LEU A 33 -9.54 -7.60 10.59
CA LEU A 33 -8.11 -7.78 10.82
C LEU A 33 -7.95 -8.62 12.09
N LEU A 34 -7.09 -9.63 12.03
CA LEU A 34 -6.76 -10.41 13.22
C LEU A 34 -5.99 -9.49 14.19
N ASP A 35 -6.40 -9.45 15.46
CA ASP A 35 -5.77 -8.65 16.53
C ASP A 35 -4.38 -9.18 16.94
N GLU A 36 -3.75 -10.02 16.13
CA GLU A 36 -2.41 -10.51 16.41
C GLU A 36 -1.41 -9.39 16.13
N LEU A 37 -0.72 -8.95 17.19
CA LEU A 37 0.36 -7.99 17.06
C LEU A 37 1.42 -8.58 16.13
N PRO A 38 1.80 -7.88 15.05
CA PRO A 38 2.82 -8.37 14.14
C PRO A 38 4.14 -8.49 14.91
N MET A 39 4.87 -9.57 14.65
CA MET A 39 6.17 -9.82 15.25
C MET A 39 7.16 -10.20 14.15
N LEU A 40 8.34 -9.55 14.17
CA LEU A 40 9.43 -9.96 13.29
C LEU A 40 9.97 -11.33 13.72
N PRO A 41 10.48 -12.15 12.79
CA PRO A 41 11.34 -13.27 13.14
C PRO A 41 12.58 -12.81 13.90
N ASP A 42 13.09 -13.66 14.81
CA ASP A 42 14.25 -13.35 15.67
C ASP A 42 15.47 -12.78 14.92
N ALA A 43 15.77 -13.31 13.74
CA ALA A 43 16.90 -12.85 12.92
C ALA A 43 16.69 -11.41 12.42
N GLU A 44 15.49 -11.09 11.95
CA GLU A 44 15.14 -9.75 11.47
C GLU A 44 15.02 -8.77 12.63
N GLN A 45 14.49 -9.21 13.79
CA GLN A 45 14.43 -8.44 15.02
C GLN A 45 15.84 -8.05 15.50
N ALA A 46 16.79 -8.98 15.49
CA ALA A 46 18.18 -8.69 15.85
C ALA A 46 18.81 -7.64 14.90
N VAL A 47 18.54 -7.73 13.59
CA VAL A 47 19.00 -6.72 12.62
C VAL A 47 18.33 -5.37 12.88
N PHE A 48 17.04 -5.37 13.21
CA PHE A 48 16.31 -4.15 13.54
C PHE A 48 16.96 -3.43 14.73
N GLU A 49 17.17 -4.14 15.84
CA GLU A 49 17.75 -3.57 17.05
C GLU A 49 19.19 -3.07 16.85
N GLN A 50 20.01 -3.82 16.11
CA GLN A 50 21.43 -3.51 15.94
C GLN A 50 21.69 -2.45 14.87
N SER A 51 20.88 -2.41 13.80
CA SER A 51 21.18 -1.60 12.62
C SER A 51 20.12 -0.56 12.28
N VAL A 52 18.85 -0.82 12.57
CA VAL A 52 17.74 0.08 12.18
C VAL A 52 17.45 1.08 13.29
N LEU A 53 17.22 0.60 14.52
CA LEU A 53 16.86 1.44 15.66
C LEU A 53 17.87 2.55 15.95
N PRO A 54 19.21 2.33 15.91
CA PRO A 54 20.17 3.41 16.11
C PRO A 54 20.08 4.51 15.05
N LYS A 55 19.79 4.14 13.80
CA LYS A 55 19.66 5.10 12.69
C LYS A 55 18.38 5.91 12.77
N LEU A 56 17.27 5.26 13.15
CA LEU A 56 16.02 5.96 13.45
C LEU A 56 16.19 6.95 14.60
N LYS A 57 16.84 6.53 15.69
CA LYS A 57 17.18 7.41 16.81
C LYS A 57 18.06 8.58 16.37
N ALA A 58 19.11 8.32 15.60
CA ALA A 58 19.99 9.38 15.10
C ALA A 58 19.26 10.41 14.21
N LYS A 59 18.25 10.00 13.44
CA LYS A 59 17.50 10.89 12.54
C LYS A 59 16.35 11.63 13.25
N TYR A 60 15.64 10.99 14.17
CA TYR A 60 14.35 11.50 14.67
C TYR A 60 14.27 11.73 16.18
N GLN A 61 15.19 11.19 16.99
CA GLN A 61 15.13 11.37 18.44
C GLN A 61 15.20 12.85 18.79
N SER A 62 14.16 13.34 19.46
CA SER A 62 14.02 14.73 19.88
C SER A 62 12.97 14.84 21.00
N ASP A 63 12.85 16.01 21.61
CA ASP A 63 11.83 16.26 22.64
C ASP A 63 10.39 16.05 22.13
N GLY A 64 10.16 16.23 20.83
CA GLY A 64 8.86 16.03 20.18
C GLY A 64 8.66 14.63 19.60
N CYS A 65 9.68 13.76 19.62
CA CYS A 65 9.63 12.41 19.06
C CYS A 65 10.55 11.50 19.86
N ALA A 66 9.97 10.84 20.87
CA ALA A 66 10.61 9.72 21.54
C ALA A 66 10.58 8.52 20.59
N VAL A 67 11.74 8.15 20.04
CA VAL A 67 11.83 7.05 19.07
C VAL A 67 11.67 5.72 19.80
N ASP A 68 10.47 5.17 19.68
CA ASP A 68 10.05 3.88 20.21
C ASP A 68 9.21 3.17 19.15
N PRO A 69 9.85 2.58 18.12
CA PRO A 69 9.13 2.11 16.95
C PRO A 69 8.22 0.91 17.25
N GLU A 70 6.96 1.03 16.88
CA GLU A 70 5.97 -0.04 16.93
C GLU A 70 5.76 -0.61 15.53
N LEU A 71 5.82 -1.95 15.38
CA LEU A 71 5.56 -2.61 14.12
C LEU A 71 4.05 -2.56 13.82
N ALA A 72 3.66 -1.86 12.77
CA ALA A 72 2.27 -1.79 12.29
C ALA A 72 1.92 -2.96 11.36
N GLY A 73 2.92 -3.64 10.80
CA GLY A 73 2.72 -4.85 10.00
C GLY A 73 3.92 -5.18 9.12
N GLU A 74 3.88 -6.39 8.56
CA GLU A 74 4.86 -6.84 7.59
C GLU A 74 4.22 -7.53 6.39
N VAL A 75 4.86 -7.41 5.23
CA VAL A 75 4.41 -8.08 4.01
C VAL A 75 5.56 -8.57 3.17
N SER A 76 5.36 -9.70 2.50
CA SER A 76 6.32 -10.26 1.55
C SER A 76 6.05 -9.77 0.11
N GLY A 77 7.12 -9.60 -0.67
CA GLY A 77 7.02 -9.18 -2.07
C GLY A 77 8.37 -8.95 -2.77
N LYS A 78 8.28 -8.41 -3.99
CA LYS A 78 9.40 -8.00 -4.86
C LYS A 78 9.47 -6.49 -4.94
N PHE A 79 9.84 -5.82 -3.85
CA PHE A 79 9.68 -4.37 -3.76
C PHE A 79 10.76 -3.61 -4.51
N THR A 80 12.04 -3.83 -4.20
CA THR A 80 13.14 -3.01 -4.73
C THR A 80 13.83 -3.62 -5.96
N LYS A 81 13.64 -4.92 -6.20
CA LYS A 81 14.31 -5.67 -7.28
C LYS A 81 13.42 -6.79 -7.82
N LYS A 82 13.38 -6.93 -9.15
CA LYS A 82 12.61 -7.98 -9.83
C LYS A 82 13.08 -9.37 -9.39
N GLY A 83 12.12 -10.24 -9.09
CA GLY A 83 12.41 -11.62 -8.69
C GLY A 83 13.02 -11.80 -7.31
N ALA A 84 13.22 -10.72 -6.55
CA ALA A 84 13.68 -10.78 -5.18
C ALA A 84 12.65 -11.44 -4.25
N VAL A 85 13.10 -11.91 -3.09
CA VAL A 85 12.23 -12.34 -2.00
C VAL A 85 12.51 -11.41 -0.84
N GLN A 86 11.62 -10.45 -0.64
CA GLN A 86 11.80 -9.37 0.31
C GLN A 86 10.64 -9.31 1.28
N LYS A 87 10.91 -8.76 2.46
CA LYS A 87 9.89 -8.34 3.40
C LYS A 87 9.94 -6.83 3.59
N ALA A 88 8.78 -6.21 3.64
CA ALA A 88 8.60 -4.82 4.03
C ALA A 88 7.94 -4.79 5.40
N ALA A 89 8.67 -4.26 6.39
CA ALA A 89 8.16 -4.02 7.73
C ALA A 89 7.86 -2.53 7.88
N PHE A 90 6.64 -2.20 8.32
CA PHE A 90 6.17 -0.83 8.44
C PHE A 90 6.00 -0.47 9.92
N TYR A 91 6.62 0.63 10.34
CA TYR A 91 6.69 1.05 11.72
C TYR A 91 6.06 2.42 11.95
N GLN A 92 5.34 2.56 13.06
CA GLN A 92 5.13 3.84 13.72
C GLN A 92 6.38 4.15 14.55
N VAL A 93 7.24 5.07 14.11
CA VAL A 93 8.52 5.38 14.80
C VAL A 93 8.29 6.17 16.09
N CYS A 94 7.40 7.15 16.03
CA CYS A 94 6.93 7.92 17.17
C CYS A 94 5.60 8.60 16.83
N GLN A 95 4.82 8.94 17.85
CA GLN A 95 3.59 9.74 17.72
C GLN A 95 3.80 11.10 18.37
N THR A 96 3.39 12.18 17.70
CA THR A 96 3.57 13.55 18.20
C THR A 96 2.24 14.21 18.64
N GLY A 97 1.15 13.42 18.64
CA GLY A 97 -0.21 13.87 18.93
C GLY A 97 -0.96 14.38 17.69
N ASN A 98 -2.27 14.58 17.81
CA ASN A 98 -3.14 15.13 16.74
C ASN A 98 -3.08 14.38 15.39
N GLY A 99 -2.88 13.06 15.40
CA GLY A 99 -2.78 12.30 14.15
C GLY A 99 -1.50 12.55 13.37
N LEU A 100 -0.45 13.07 14.01
CA LEU A 100 0.88 13.26 13.42
C LEU A 100 1.89 12.31 14.07
N GLY A 101 2.87 11.89 13.28
CA GLY A 101 3.94 11.02 13.73
C GLY A 101 5.04 10.90 12.70
N THR A 102 6.04 10.09 13.05
CA THR A 102 7.07 9.64 12.12
C THR A 102 6.84 8.16 11.85
N VAL A 103 6.98 7.76 10.60
CA VAL A 103 6.76 6.38 10.14
C VAL A 103 8.01 5.91 9.40
N ALA A 104 8.24 4.60 9.38
CA ALA A 104 9.37 4.04 8.64
C ALA A 104 9.01 2.73 7.94
N ILE A 105 9.56 2.54 6.74
CA ILE A 105 9.55 1.28 6.00
C ILE A 105 10.96 0.72 6.04
N VAL A 106 11.07 -0.54 6.44
CA VAL A 106 12.32 -1.29 6.47
C VAL A 106 12.19 -2.46 5.52
N ILE A 107 13.14 -2.60 4.59
CA ILE A 107 13.16 -3.73 3.65
C ILE A 107 14.23 -4.71 4.07
N PHE A 108 13.85 -5.99 4.16
CA PHE A 108 14.76 -7.11 4.39
C PHE A 108 14.81 -8.02 3.16
N GLU A 109 15.98 -8.58 2.85
CA GLU A 109 16.18 -9.63 1.84
C GLU A 109 17.13 -10.69 2.42
N ASN A 110 16.64 -11.92 2.60
CA ASN A 110 17.38 -13.02 3.25
C ASN A 110 17.97 -12.61 4.62
N ASP A 111 17.11 -12.12 5.52
CA ASP A 111 17.46 -11.66 6.88
C ASP A 111 18.49 -10.51 6.92
N LYS A 112 18.74 -9.83 5.80
CA LYS A 112 19.65 -8.67 5.73
C LYS A 112 18.89 -7.39 5.43
N LEU A 113 19.31 -6.31 6.09
CA LEU A 113 18.80 -4.97 5.83
C LEU A 113 19.15 -4.52 4.40
N VAL A 114 18.12 -4.23 3.60
CA VAL A 114 18.24 -3.64 2.26
C VAL A 114 18.19 -2.11 2.32
N GLY A 115 17.31 -1.56 3.16
CA GLY A 115 17.20 -0.12 3.33
C GLY A 115 16.14 0.29 4.33
N ILE A 116 16.22 1.56 4.74
CA ILE A 116 15.32 2.20 5.69
C ILE A 116 14.84 3.49 5.03
N TRP A 117 13.54 3.72 5.01
CA TRP A 117 12.95 4.95 4.54
C TRP A 117 11.97 5.49 5.58
N GLY A 118 12.08 6.76 5.92
CA GLY A 118 11.18 7.39 6.88
C GLY A 118 10.43 8.59 6.30
N ASP A 119 9.24 8.85 6.81
CA ASP A 119 8.39 9.98 6.43
C ASP A 119 7.72 10.57 7.68
N GLN A 120 7.41 11.86 7.65
CA GLN A 120 6.54 12.50 8.63
C GLN A 120 5.10 12.38 8.12
N SER A 121 4.29 11.57 8.78
CA SER A 121 2.99 11.14 8.28
C SER A 121 1.99 10.93 9.41
N GLY A 122 0.78 10.48 9.07
CA GLY A 122 -0.26 10.18 10.05
C GLY A 122 0.00 8.92 10.87
N TRP A 123 -1.00 8.52 11.65
CA TRP A 123 -0.93 7.27 12.43
C TRP A 123 -1.01 6.05 11.52
N THR A 124 0.01 5.21 11.57
CA THR A 124 0.07 3.99 10.78
C THR A 124 -0.86 2.94 11.34
N LEU A 125 -1.59 2.26 10.47
CA LEU A 125 -2.46 1.15 10.86
C LEU A 125 -1.96 -0.19 10.35
N GLN A 126 -1.64 -0.26 9.05
CA GLN A 126 -1.27 -1.53 8.42
C GLN A 126 -0.51 -1.29 7.12
N ILE A 127 0.17 -2.34 6.68
CA ILE A 127 0.76 -2.48 5.35
C ILE A 127 0.16 -3.70 4.66
N ASN A 128 -0.12 -3.60 3.35
CA ASN A 128 -0.58 -4.73 2.52
C ASN A 128 0.27 -4.85 1.26
N SER A 129 0.54 -6.08 0.79
CA SER A 129 1.26 -6.32 -0.47
C SER A 129 0.29 -6.36 -1.64
N ILE A 130 0.70 -5.76 -2.76
CA ILE A 130 -0.08 -5.69 -3.99
C ILE A 130 0.79 -6.22 -5.13
N ARG A 131 0.43 -7.38 -5.66
CA ARG A 131 1.25 -8.07 -6.66
C ARG A 131 1.23 -7.36 -8.01
N ASP A 132 2.39 -6.90 -8.47
CA ASP A 132 2.70 -6.35 -9.81
C ASP A 132 1.51 -5.60 -10.47
N LEU A 133 1.04 -4.56 -9.77
CA LEU A 133 -0.14 -3.78 -10.12
C LEU A 133 0.03 -3.11 -11.49
N ASN A 134 1.20 -2.54 -11.76
CA ASN A 134 1.50 -1.82 -12.99
C ASN A 134 2.21 -2.68 -14.07
N ALA A 135 2.39 -3.98 -13.84
CA ALA A 135 3.08 -4.91 -14.74
C ALA A 135 4.55 -4.53 -15.03
N ASN A 136 5.25 -3.93 -14.07
CA ASN A 136 6.67 -3.59 -14.17
C ASN A 136 7.59 -4.70 -13.63
N GLY A 137 7.06 -5.73 -12.95
CA GLY A 137 7.80 -6.85 -12.37
C GLY A 137 8.29 -6.65 -10.93
N LEU A 138 7.91 -5.53 -10.31
CA LEU A 138 8.02 -5.25 -8.88
C LEU A 138 6.62 -5.34 -8.27
N ASP A 139 6.54 -5.67 -6.99
CA ASP A 139 5.29 -5.59 -6.25
C ASP A 139 5.15 -4.20 -5.62
N GLU A 140 3.94 -3.68 -5.63
CA GLU A 140 3.52 -2.51 -4.87
C GLU A 140 3.09 -2.92 -3.46
N PHE A 141 2.85 -1.94 -2.62
CA PHE A 141 2.27 -2.13 -1.31
C PHE A 141 1.34 -0.97 -1.00
N SER A 142 0.40 -1.16 -0.08
CA SER A 142 -0.41 -0.06 0.44
C SER A 142 -0.12 0.17 1.92
N LEU A 143 -0.17 1.43 2.31
CA LEU A 143 -0.06 1.87 3.69
C LEU A 143 -1.41 2.46 4.09
N SER A 144 -1.97 1.99 5.20
CA SER A 144 -3.18 2.58 5.76
C SER A 144 -2.81 3.51 6.90
N PHE A 145 -3.42 4.70 6.87
CA PHE A 145 -3.25 5.73 7.86
C PHE A 145 -4.59 6.05 8.51
N GLY A 146 -4.63 6.01 9.83
CA GLY A 146 -5.76 6.46 10.62
C GLY A 146 -5.65 7.94 10.91
N GLY A 147 -6.81 8.58 11.03
CA GLY A 147 -6.90 9.95 11.53
C GLY A 147 -8.23 10.17 12.22
N GLY A 148 -8.18 10.69 13.44
CA GLY A 148 -9.33 11.26 14.15
C GLY A 148 -9.12 12.75 14.31
N MET A 149 -10.02 13.56 13.76
CA MET A 149 -10.13 14.96 14.14
C MET A 149 -10.93 15.04 15.43
N HIS A 150 -10.52 15.90 16.38
CA HIS A 150 -11.17 16.16 17.67
C HIS A 150 -12.62 16.67 17.59
N GLN A 151 -13.30 16.50 16.46
CA GLN A 151 -14.61 17.05 16.10
C GLN A 151 -15.57 15.97 15.59
N GLY A 152 -15.41 14.72 16.06
CA GLY A 152 -16.32 13.63 15.67
C GLY A 152 -16.19 13.21 14.20
N GLN A 153 -15.02 13.43 13.60
CA GLN A 153 -14.74 13.08 12.21
C GLN A 153 -13.43 12.31 12.15
N GLY A 154 -13.39 11.27 11.33
CA GLY A 154 -12.17 10.50 11.12
C GLY A 154 -12.30 9.53 9.96
N GLY A 155 -11.39 8.57 9.95
CA GLY A 155 -11.41 7.45 9.04
C GLY A 155 -10.02 6.99 8.66
N ILE A 156 -9.99 6.19 7.61
CA ILE A 156 -8.77 5.55 7.11
C ILE A 156 -8.48 6.08 5.71
N GLY A 157 -7.28 6.61 5.51
CA GLY A 157 -6.70 6.85 4.20
C GLY A 157 -5.79 5.69 3.82
N VAL A 158 -5.79 5.30 2.54
CA VAL A 158 -4.88 4.28 2.02
C VAL A 158 -4.05 4.91 0.91
N ASP A 159 -2.73 4.82 1.07
CA ASP A 159 -1.77 5.21 0.04
C ASP A 159 -1.19 3.95 -0.62
N VAL A 160 -1.25 3.89 -1.94
CA VAL A 160 -0.64 2.84 -2.76
C VAL A 160 0.72 3.32 -3.19
N MET A 161 1.74 2.52 -2.89
CA MET A 161 3.14 2.86 -2.98
C MET A 161 3.87 1.88 -3.91
N GLU A 162 4.84 2.41 -4.65
CA GLU A 162 5.82 1.60 -5.38
C GLU A 162 7.24 2.02 -4.98
N PHE A 163 8.22 1.15 -5.21
CA PHE A 163 9.62 1.59 -5.23
C PHE A 163 9.98 2.09 -6.63
N SER A 164 10.43 3.35 -6.69
CA SER A 164 10.87 4.00 -7.93
C SER A 164 12.18 4.73 -7.65
N ASN A 165 13.21 4.45 -8.44
CA ASN A 165 14.56 5.00 -8.25
C ASN A 165 15.13 4.77 -6.83
N GLY A 166 14.90 3.57 -6.28
CA GLY A 166 15.44 3.18 -4.97
C GLY A 166 14.75 3.81 -3.76
N LYS A 167 13.59 4.44 -3.93
CA LYS A 167 12.79 4.98 -2.83
C LYS A 167 11.29 4.68 -2.96
N PRO A 168 10.56 4.54 -1.84
CA PRO A 168 9.11 4.50 -1.85
C PRO A 168 8.53 5.77 -2.49
N ARG A 169 7.46 5.61 -3.25
CA ARG A 169 6.73 6.69 -3.90
C ARG A 169 5.24 6.36 -3.95
N SER A 170 4.42 7.33 -3.57
CA SER A 170 2.97 7.25 -3.78
C SER A 170 2.63 7.24 -5.27
N ILE A 171 1.81 6.27 -5.67
CA ILE A 171 1.20 6.17 -6.99
C ILE A 171 -0.32 6.38 -6.95
N GLY A 172 -0.92 6.39 -5.76
CA GLY A 172 -2.34 6.69 -5.63
C GLY A 172 -2.87 6.59 -4.20
N TRP A 173 -3.56 7.63 -3.77
CA TRP A 173 -4.23 7.69 -2.48
C TRP A 173 -5.75 7.68 -2.61
N PHE A 174 -6.43 7.05 -1.66
CA PHE A 174 -7.88 7.11 -1.53
C PHE A 174 -8.34 7.06 -0.07
N GLN A 175 -9.52 7.62 0.19
CA GLN A 175 -10.21 7.43 1.46
C GLN A 175 -10.89 6.06 1.46
N ALA A 176 -10.49 5.21 2.39
CA ALA A 176 -10.99 3.84 2.55
C ALA A 176 -12.13 3.76 3.56
N GLU A 177 -12.09 4.60 4.59
CA GLU A 177 -13.17 4.75 5.57
C GLU A 177 -13.45 6.22 5.87
N LYS A 178 -14.70 6.52 6.17
CA LYS A 178 -15.19 7.82 6.61
C LYS A 178 -16.10 7.61 7.82
N ILE A 179 -15.63 8.08 8.95
CA ILE A 179 -16.34 8.06 10.23
C ILE A 179 -16.79 9.49 10.51
N MET A 180 -18.07 9.69 10.78
CA MET A 180 -18.61 10.98 11.22
C MET A 180 -19.74 10.76 12.21
N ASP A 181 -19.79 11.54 13.28
CA ASP A 181 -20.83 11.42 14.31
C ASP A 181 -22.24 11.71 13.77
N THR A 182 -22.33 12.50 12.69
CA THR A 182 -23.60 12.97 12.11
C THR A 182 -24.10 12.15 10.92
N GLU A 183 -23.30 11.21 10.41
CA GLU A 183 -23.64 10.40 9.23
C GLU A 183 -23.37 8.92 9.50
N THR A 184 -24.05 8.04 8.76
CA THR A 184 -23.69 6.62 8.77
C THR A 184 -22.28 6.42 8.24
N GLU A 185 -21.46 5.72 9.03
CA GLU A 185 -20.13 5.31 8.64
C GLU A 185 -20.12 4.69 7.23
N SER A 186 -19.17 5.15 6.43
CA SER A 186 -19.00 4.70 5.06
C SER A 186 -17.61 4.14 4.87
N ALA A 187 -17.53 2.96 4.27
CA ALA A 187 -16.28 2.32 3.91
C ALA A 187 -16.27 1.95 2.42
N TRP A 188 -15.09 1.77 1.83
CA TRP A 188 -14.95 1.42 0.41
C TRP A 188 -14.04 0.21 0.24
N LYS A 189 -14.59 -0.88 -0.27
CA LYS A 189 -13.77 -1.95 -0.84
C LYS A 189 -13.14 -1.45 -2.14
N VAL A 190 -11.82 -1.54 -2.24
CA VAL A 190 -11.08 -1.12 -3.42
C VAL A 190 -10.44 -2.30 -4.10
N THR A 191 -10.71 -2.44 -5.39
CA THR A 191 -10.11 -3.46 -6.26
C THR A 191 -9.45 -2.79 -7.45
N VAL A 192 -8.45 -3.44 -8.02
CA VAL A 192 -7.72 -2.94 -9.19
C VAL A 192 -7.63 -4.02 -10.24
N ARG A 193 -7.85 -3.63 -11.49
CA ARG A 193 -7.48 -4.45 -12.64
C ARG A 193 -6.07 -4.08 -13.05
N THR A 194 -5.15 -5.04 -12.97
CA THR A 194 -3.72 -4.79 -13.18
C THR A 194 -3.34 -4.61 -14.65
N GLY A 195 -2.17 -4.05 -14.88
CA GLY A 195 -1.58 -3.83 -16.20
C GLY A 195 -0.83 -2.50 -16.27
N LYS A 196 -0.23 -2.20 -17.43
CA LYS A 196 0.54 -0.95 -17.64
C LYS A 196 -0.21 0.34 -17.31
N ALA A 197 -1.54 0.30 -17.40
CA ALA A 197 -2.44 1.36 -16.96
C ALA A 197 -3.51 0.74 -16.04
N PRO A 198 -3.23 0.64 -14.73
CA PRO A 198 -4.14 0.03 -13.76
C PRO A 198 -5.47 0.77 -13.71
N VAL A 199 -6.58 0.03 -13.60
CA VAL A 199 -7.92 0.61 -13.45
C VAL A 199 -8.46 0.28 -12.08
N PHE A 200 -8.75 1.30 -11.29
CA PHE A 200 -9.24 1.16 -9.92
C PHE A 200 -10.76 1.21 -9.89
N TYR A 201 -11.33 0.36 -9.05
CA TYR A 201 -12.76 0.26 -8.78
C TYR A 201 -13.01 0.38 -7.29
N ARG A 202 -14.09 1.04 -6.92
CA ARG A 202 -14.54 1.13 -5.53
C ARG A 202 -16.00 0.72 -5.39
N GLN A 203 -16.25 -0.09 -4.37
CA GLN A 203 -17.58 -0.45 -3.92
C GLN A 203 -17.83 0.15 -2.54
N LYS A 204 -18.83 1.03 -2.43
CA LYS A 204 -19.21 1.62 -1.15
C LYS A 204 -19.95 0.59 -0.28
N PHE A 205 -19.68 0.65 1.01
CA PHE A 205 -20.38 -0.04 2.09
C PHE A 205 -20.83 1.00 3.12
N VAL A 206 -21.94 0.73 3.80
CA VAL A 206 -22.45 1.53 4.93
C VAL A 206 -22.81 0.62 6.08
N ALA A 207 -22.60 1.06 7.31
CA ALA A 207 -23.03 0.31 8.49
C ALA A 207 -24.58 0.26 8.56
N ASN A 208 -25.14 -0.92 8.78
CA ASN A 208 -26.56 -1.05 9.09
C ASN A 208 -26.83 -0.83 10.60
N ARG A 209 -28.09 -0.98 11.04
CA ARG A 209 -28.46 -0.82 12.47
C ARG A 209 -27.73 -1.76 13.44
N SER A 210 -27.21 -2.89 12.95
CA SER A 210 -26.41 -3.84 13.73
C SER A 210 -24.90 -3.57 13.65
N GLY A 211 -24.46 -2.46 13.04
CA GLY A 211 -23.05 -2.14 12.83
C GLY A 211 -22.40 -2.92 11.67
N LYS A 212 -23.10 -3.86 11.04
CA LYS A 212 -22.57 -4.65 9.93
C LYS A 212 -22.49 -3.80 8.65
N LEU A 213 -21.33 -3.82 7.99
CA LEU A 213 -21.14 -3.19 6.69
C LEU A 213 -21.94 -3.93 5.60
N VAL A 214 -22.81 -3.20 4.93
CA VAL A 214 -23.61 -3.68 3.79
C VAL A 214 -23.31 -2.88 2.54
N ARG A 215 -23.29 -3.55 1.40
CA ARG A 215 -23.03 -2.94 0.10
C ARG A 215 -24.05 -1.82 -0.17
N SER A 216 -23.56 -0.66 -0.59
CA SER A 216 -24.37 0.50 -0.96
C SER A 216 -23.96 1.02 -2.34
N GLY A 217 -24.92 1.12 -3.27
CA GLY A 217 -24.68 1.60 -4.63
C GLY A 217 -23.86 0.64 -5.53
N ALA A 218 -23.62 1.09 -6.77
CA ALA A 218 -22.90 0.31 -7.76
C ALA A 218 -21.38 0.37 -7.56
N ASN A 219 -20.68 -0.67 -8.03
CA ASN A 219 -19.24 -0.63 -8.16
C ASN A 219 -18.86 0.37 -9.26
N SER A 220 -17.90 1.24 -9.01
CA SER A 220 -17.57 2.34 -9.93
C SER A 220 -16.07 2.45 -10.15
N VAL A 221 -15.68 2.79 -11.39
CA VAL A 221 -14.30 3.16 -11.70
C VAL A 221 -13.99 4.49 -11.02
N PHE A 222 -12.80 4.62 -10.46
CA PHE A 222 -12.30 5.89 -9.95
C PHE A 222 -10.81 6.06 -10.23
N LYS A 223 -10.33 7.29 -10.08
CA LYS A 223 -8.91 7.62 -10.17
C LYS A 223 -8.39 7.96 -8.77
N PRO A 224 -7.41 7.22 -8.22
CA PRO A 224 -6.76 7.60 -6.98
C PRO A 224 -6.18 9.01 -7.08
N ARG A 225 -6.17 9.73 -5.96
CA ARG A 225 -5.55 11.06 -5.87
C ARG A 225 -4.03 10.88 -5.87
N LYS A 226 -3.31 11.87 -6.38
CA LYS A 226 -1.87 11.94 -6.17
C LYS A 226 -1.64 12.65 -4.84
N VAL A 227 -0.83 12.04 -3.98
CA VAL A 227 -0.28 12.69 -2.81
C VAL A 227 1.23 12.68 -2.94
N GLU A 228 1.87 13.71 -2.42
CA GLU A 228 3.32 13.71 -2.27
C GLU A 228 3.63 12.90 -1.02
N SER A 229 4.27 11.75 -1.20
CA SER A 229 4.91 11.05 -0.11
C SER A 229 6.38 11.44 -0.09
N ASN A 230 6.89 11.73 1.11
CA ASN A 230 8.22 12.30 1.32
C ASN A 230 9.15 11.30 1.99
N PHE A 231 8.98 10.00 1.74
CA PHE A 231 9.91 8.98 2.23
C PHE A 231 11.35 9.29 1.81
N GLU A 232 12.19 9.55 2.81
CA GLU A 232 13.62 9.79 2.66
C GLU A 232 14.40 8.55 3.08
N GLY A 233 15.46 8.23 2.34
CA GLY A 233 16.39 7.19 2.75
C GLY A 233 17.16 7.58 4.02
N ILE A 234 17.16 6.70 5.02
CA ILE A 234 17.88 6.88 6.28
C ILE A 234 19.19 6.11 6.21
N LYS A 235 20.29 6.79 6.54
CA LYS A 235 21.65 6.26 6.40
C LYS A 235 22.21 5.77 7.72
#